data_AF-A0A2Y9N722-F1
#
_entry.id   AF-A0A2Y9N722-F1
#
_cell.length_a   1.000
_cell.length_b   1.000
_cell.length_c   1.000
_cell.angle_alpha   90.00
_cell.angle_beta   90.00
_cell.angle_gamma   90.00
#
_symmetry.space_group_name_H-M   'P 1'
#
loop_
_entity.id
_entity.type
_entity.pdbx_description
1 polymer ?
#
loop_
_entity_poly.entity_id
_entity_poly.type
_entity_poly.pdbx_seq_one_letter_code
_entity_poly.pdbx_strand_id
1 'polypeptide(L)'
;MQWVWALVLLAALGSARAERDCRVSSFRVKENFDKDRFSGTWYAMAKKDPKGLFLQDNIVAQFMNENGHMTATAKGRVRLFNSWDLCADMLGTFTDTEDPAKFKMKYWGVASFLQKGSK
;
A
#
# COMPACT_ATOMS: atom_id res chain seq x y z
N MET A 1 -48.19 -4.84 -26.10
CA MET A 1 -47.56 -6.04 -25.48
C MET A 1 -46.06 -6.19 -25.73
N GLN A 2 -45.53 -5.82 -26.91
CA GLN A 2 -44.10 -6.00 -27.26
C GLN A 2 -43.11 -5.17 -26.40
N TRP A 3 -43.51 -3.97 -25.98
CA TRP A 3 -42.69 -3.06 -25.15
C TRP A 3 -42.47 -3.56 -23.71
N VAL A 4 -43.41 -4.34 -23.17
CA VAL A 4 -43.28 -4.92 -21.82
C VAL A 4 -42.19 -5.98 -21.81
N TRP A 5 -42.11 -6.81 -22.84
CA TRP A 5 -41.04 -7.80 -23.01
C TRP A 5 -39.67 -7.16 -23.20
N ALA A 6 -39.60 -6.05 -23.94
CA ALA A 6 -38.36 -5.28 -24.10
C ALA A 6 -37.85 -4.71 -22.77
N LEU A 7 -38.76 -4.18 -21.93
CA LEU A 7 -38.41 -3.65 -20.60
C LEU A 7 -37.99 -4.74 -19.61
N VAL A 8 -38.62 -5.93 -19.68
CA VAL A 8 -38.23 -7.09 -18.84
C VAL A 8 -36.84 -7.62 -19.24
N LEU A 9 -36.54 -7.67 -20.53
CA LEU A 9 -35.21 -8.05 -21.02
C LEU A 9 -34.13 -7.03 -20.61
N LEU A 10 -34.42 -5.73 -20.68
CA LEU A 10 -33.50 -4.68 -20.21
C LEU A 10 -33.25 -4.77 -18.69
N ALA A 11 -34.27 -5.08 -17.90
CA ALA A 11 -34.15 -5.27 -16.46
C ALA A 11 -33.33 -6.52 -16.12
N ALA A 12 -33.49 -7.61 -16.87
CA ALA A 12 -32.68 -8.82 -16.71
C ALA A 12 -31.20 -8.59 -17.06
N LEU A 13 -30.91 -7.84 -18.14
CA LEU A 13 -29.55 -7.45 -18.52
C LEU A 13 -28.91 -6.47 -17.52
N GLY A 14 -29.69 -5.61 -16.87
CA GLY A 14 -29.21 -4.70 -15.82
C GLY A 14 -28.92 -5.37 -14.47
N SER A 15 -29.41 -6.60 -14.26
CA SER A 15 -29.20 -7.37 -13.03
C SER A 15 -27.96 -8.26 -13.04
N ALA A 16 -27.18 -8.26 -14.13
CA ALA A 16 -25.80 -8.73 -14.12
C ALA A 16 -24.94 -7.74 -13.31
N ARG A 17 -25.17 -7.72 -11.99
CA ARG A 17 -24.19 -7.23 -11.04
C ARG A 17 -22.93 -8.01 -11.37
N ALA A 18 -21.92 -7.34 -11.91
CA ALA A 18 -20.57 -7.86 -11.94
C ALA A 18 -20.18 -8.07 -10.47
N GLU A 19 -20.56 -9.21 -9.91
CA GLU A 19 -20.16 -9.64 -8.59
C GLU A 19 -18.65 -9.73 -8.64
N ARG A 20 -18.01 -8.75 -8.01
CA ARG A 20 -16.56 -8.63 -8.05
C ARG A 20 -16.01 -9.67 -7.11
N ASP A 21 -15.12 -10.50 -7.63
CA ASP A 21 -14.36 -11.39 -6.77
C ASP A 21 -13.40 -10.56 -5.90
N CYS A 22 -13.69 -10.55 -4.61
CA CYS A 22 -12.92 -9.83 -3.59
C CYS A 22 -11.98 -10.76 -2.82
N ARG A 23 -11.78 -12.00 -3.28
CA ARG A 23 -10.80 -12.92 -2.68
C ARG A 23 -9.39 -12.39 -2.94
N VAL A 24 -8.58 -12.28 -1.89
CA VAL A 24 -7.20 -11.78 -1.99
C VAL A 24 -6.36 -12.60 -2.97
N SER A 25 -6.67 -13.89 -3.12
CA SER A 25 -5.97 -14.81 -4.03
C SER A 25 -6.23 -14.52 -5.52
N SER A 26 -7.31 -13.84 -5.90
CA SER A 26 -7.62 -13.53 -7.31
C SER A 26 -7.16 -12.14 -7.75
N PHE A 27 -6.54 -11.35 -6.86
CA PHE A 27 -5.96 -10.07 -7.22
C PHE A 27 -4.75 -10.23 -8.14
N ARG A 28 -4.82 -9.57 -9.29
CA ARG A 28 -3.71 -9.49 -10.24
C ARG A 28 -2.67 -8.49 -9.72
N VAL A 29 -1.40 -8.88 -9.78
CA VAL A 29 -0.26 -8.04 -9.42
C VAL A 29 0.49 -7.60 -10.68
N LYS A 30 1.52 -6.75 -10.52
CA LYS A 30 2.29 -6.25 -11.65
C LYS A 30 3.09 -7.39 -12.29
N GLU A 31 2.80 -7.69 -13.54
CA GLU A 31 3.58 -8.67 -14.32
C GLU A 31 5.01 -8.15 -14.55
N ASN A 32 5.98 -9.07 -14.40
CA ASN A 32 7.42 -8.80 -14.58
C ASN A 32 7.89 -7.55 -13.81
N PHE A 33 7.62 -7.53 -12.51
CA PHE A 33 8.06 -6.45 -11.64
C PHE A 33 9.59 -6.35 -11.62
N ASP A 34 10.09 -5.16 -11.95
CA ASP A 34 11.52 -4.86 -12.05
C ASP A 34 11.92 -3.95 -10.87
N LYS A 35 12.80 -4.47 -10.02
CA LYS A 35 13.23 -3.80 -8.78
C LYS A 35 14.02 -2.52 -9.07
N ASP A 36 14.86 -2.54 -10.10
CA ASP A 36 15.73 -1.41 -10.45
C ASP A 36 14.90 -0.27 -11.01
N ARG A 37 13.90 -0.59 -11.84
CA ARG A 37 12.98 0.41 -12.39
C ARG A 37 12.03 1.00 -11.35
N PHE A 38 11.77 0.28 -10.26
CA PHE A 38 10.93 0.77 -9.16
C PHE A 38 11.73 1.58 -8.13
N SER A 39 13.06 1.45 -8.11
CA SER A 39 13.93 2.21 -7.22
C SER A 39 13.77 3.72 -7.44
N GLY A 40 13.84 4.49 -6.35
CA GLY A 40 13.60 5.93 -6.38
C GLY A 40 12.63 6.42 -5.30
N THR A 41 12.29 7.71 -5.39
CA THR A 41 11.40 8.39 -4.45
C THR A 41 9.95 8.31 -4.92
N TRP A 42 9.06 7.90 -4.01
CA TRP A 42 7.62 7.80 -4.22
C TRP A 42 6.87 8.64 -3.20
N TYR A 43 5.94 9.46 -3.67
CA TYR A 43 5.10 10.32 -2.86
C TYR A 43 3.70 9.71 -2.74
N ALA A 44 3.23 9.45 -1.52
CA ALA A 44 1.91 8.89 -1.32
C ALA A 44 0.84 9.96 -1.53
N MET A 45 0.03 9.80 -2.58
CA MET A 45 -1.06 10.73 -2.91
C MET A 45 -2.38 10.36 -2.23
N ALA A 46 -2.61 9.06 -2.01
CA ALA A 46 -3.79 8.53 -1.36
C ALA A 46 -3.43 7.24 -0.60
N LYS A 47 -4.17 6.94 0.47
CA LYS A 47 -4.01 5.72 1.26
C LYS A 47 -5.36 5.16 1.69
N LYS A 48 -5.38 3.84 1.93
CA LYS A 48 -6.48 3.15 2.61
C LYS A 48 -5.96 2.66 3.95
N ASP A 49 -6.56 3.14 5.04
CA ASP A 49 -6.05 2.86 6.38
C ASP A 49 -6.37 1.44 6.87
N PRO A 50 -5.41 0.78 7.53
CA PRO A 50 -5.68 -0.42 8.31
C PRO A 50 -6.36 -0.06 9.64
N LYS A 51 -6.76 -1.08 10.40
CA LYS A 51 -7.11 -0.88 11.80
C LYS A 51 -5.84 -0.61 12.61
N GLY A 52 -5.85 0.41 13.48
CA GLY A 52 -4.74 0.72 14.40
C GLY A 52 -3.96 1.98 14.04
N LEU A 53 -2.78 2.15 14.65
CA LEU A 53 -1.90 3.29 14.43
C LEU A 53 -1.18 3.17 13.07
N PHE A 54 -1.23 4.22 12.26
CA PHE A 54 -0.58 4.26 10.96
C PHE A 54 -0.11 5.67 10.58
N LEU A 55 0.70 5.76 9.52
CA LEU A 55 1.11 7.04 8.95
C LEU A 55 -0.11 7.82 8.46
N GLN A 56 -0.15 9.13 8.73
CA GLN A 56 -1.28 9.99 8.41
C GLN A 56 -1.09 10.78 7.13
N ASP A 57 0.00 11.52 7.00
CA ASP A 57 0.31 12.31 5.82
C ASP A 57 1.80 12.60 5.68
N ASN A 58 2.17 13.37 4.66
CA ASN A 58 3.55 13.70 4.30
C ASN A 58 4.41 12.44 4.11
N ILE A 59 3.78 11.40 3.56
CA ILE A 59 4.39 10.09 3.42
C ILE A 59 5.25 10.08 2.16
N VAL A 60 6.56 9.94 2.36
CA VAL A 60 7.56 9.82 1.31
C VAL A 60 8.30 8.52 1.52
N ALA A 61 8.32 7.67 0.50
CA ALA A 61 9.05 6.41 0.50
C ALA A 61 10.22 6.48 -0.49
N GLN A 62 11.38 5.98 -0.09
CA GLN A 62 12.55 5.84 -0.93
C GLN A 62 12.88 4.36 -1.05
N PHE A 63 12.76 3.81 -2.25
CA PHE A 63 13.11 2.43 -2.54
C PHE A 63 14.51 2.34 -3.13
N MET A 64 15.25 1.33 -2.71
CA MET A 64 16.63 1.07 -3.12
C MET A 64 16.77 -0.43 -3.41
N ASN A 65 17.55 -0.78 -4.43
CA ASN A 65 17.95 -2.15 -4.69
C ASN A 65 19.41 -2.31 -4.24
N GLU A 66 19.64 -3.03 -3.16
CA GLU A 66 20.96 -3.31 -2.60
C GLU A 66 21.28 -4.79 -2.85
N ASN A 67 22.19 -5.06 -3.79
CA ASN A 67 22.65 -6.41 -4.11
C ASN A 67 21.53 -7.40 -4.48
N GLY A 68 20.49 -6.92 -5.17
CA GLY A 68 19.33 -7.74 -5.56
C GLY A 68 18.22 -7.82 -4.50
N HIS A 69 18.47 -7.31 -3.30
CA HIS A 69 17.48 -7.16 -2.25
C HIS A 69 16.88 -5.77 -2.26
N MET A 70 15.55 -5.70 -2.29
CA MET A 70 14.86 -4.42 -2.17
C MET A 70 14.82 -3.99 -0.71
N THR A 71 15.18 -2.74 -0.46
CA THR A 71 15.06 -2.05 0.82
C THR A 71 14.29 -0.76 0.61
N ALA A 72 13.66 -0.23 1.67
CA ALA A 72 13.03 1.07 1.60
C ALA A 72 13.14 1.83 2.91
N THR A 73 13.23 3.15 2.81
CA THR A 73 12.98 4.05 3.92
C THR A 73 11.67 4.78 3.69
N ALA A 74 10.93 5.08 4.76
CA ALA A 74 9.69 5.81 4.68
C ALA A 74 9.59 6.83 5.81
N LYS A 75 9.32 8.08 5.45
CA LYS A 75 9.07 9.18 6.38
C LYS A 75 7.62 9.58 6.31
N GLY A 76 7.01 9.91 7.44
CA GLY A 76 5.63 10.41 7.46
C GLY A 76 5.19 10.83 8.84
N ARG A 77 4.16 11.69 8.91
CA ARG A 77 3.57 12.11 10.17
C ARG A 77 2.75 10.97 10.78
N VAL A 78 2.92 10.73 12.07
CA VAL A 78 2.13 9.81 12.88
C VAL A 78 1.55 10.59 14.05
N ARG A 79 0.28 10.32 14.37
CA ARG A 79 -0.38 10.87 15.54
C ARG A 79 -0.46 9.81 16.63
N LEU A 80 0.42 9.90 17.61
CA LEU A 80 0.35 9.11 18.84
C LEU A 80 -0.61 9.80 19.81
N PHE A 81 -1.45 9.00 20.49
CA PHE A 81 -2.36 9.40 21.58
C PHE A 81 -2.98 10.81 21.45
N ASN A 82 -4.08 10.93 20.70
CA ASN A 82 -4.97 12.11 20.53
C ASN A 82 -4.36 13.51 20.27
N SER A 83 -3.05 13.76 20.46
CA SER A 83 -2.45 15.09 20.36
C SER A 83 -0.92 15.11 20.19
N TRP A 84 -0.22 13.96 20.10
CA TRP A 84 1.22 13.93 19.87
C TRP A 84 1.54 13.60 18.41
N ASP A 85 1.88 14.63 17.64
CA ASP A 85 2.33 14.48 16.26
C ASP A 85 3.86 14.36 16.21
N LEU A 86 4.36 13.31 15.56
CA LEU A 86 5.78 13.13 15.27
C LEU A 86 5.98 12.68 13.83
N CYS A 87 7.16 12.97 13.30
CA CYS A 87 7.61 12.41 12.03
C CYS A 87 8.25 11.05 12.29
N ALA A 88 7.58 9.96 11.92
CA ALA A 88 8.16 8.63 12.01
C ALA A 88 9.13 8.43 10.85
N ASP A 89 10.32 7.89 11.16
CA ASP A 89 11.29 7.44 10.18
C ASP A 89 11.36 5.92 10.25
N MET A 90 10.95 5.25 9.17
CA MET A 90 10.82 3.80 9.10
C MET A 90 11.81 3.23 8.10
N LEU A 91 12.29 2.03 8.41
CA LEU A 91 13.09 1.21 7.51
C LEU A 91 12.32 -0.10 7.23
N GLY A 92 12.39 -0.55 5.99
CA GLY A 92 11.76 -1.78 5.53
C GLY A 92 12.74 -2.61 4.70
N THR A 93 12.74 -3.92 4.92
CA THR A 93 13.43 -4.91 4.09
C THR A 93 12.41 -5.83 3.44
N PHE A 94 12.62 -6.16 2.17
CA PHE A 94 11.71 -6.99 1.39
C PHE A 94 12.36 -8.35 1.12
N THR A 95 11.68 -9.41 1.56
CA THR A 95 12.05 -10.79 1.23
C THR A 95 11.20 -11.25 0.04
N ASP A 96 11.88 -11.78 -0.97
CA ASP A 96 11.26 -12.27 -2.20
C ASP A 96 10.35 -13.48 -1.94
N THR A 97 9.37 -13.68 -2.82
CA THR A 97 8.51 -14.87 -2.86
C THR A 97 8.58 -15.50 -4.25
N GLU A 98 7.80 -16.56 -4.50
CA GLU A 98 7.72 -17.20 -5.82
C GLU A 98 7.19 -16.25 -6.91
N ASP A 99 6.36 -15.27 -6.54
CA ASP A 99 5.85 -14.25 -7.44
C ASP A 99 6.75 -13.00 -7.35
N PRO A 100 7.35 -12.53 -8.46
CA PRO A 100 8.32 -11.43 -8.45
C PRO A 100 7.73 -10.09 -8.01
N ALA A 101 6.39 -9.94 -7.99
CA ALA A 101 5.73 -8.73 -7.53
C ALA A 101 5.21 -8.83 -6.08
N LYS A 102 5.39 -9.97 -5.41
CA LYS A 102 4.95 -10.19 -4.03
C LYS A 102 6.15 -10.34 -3.11
N PHE A 103 6.13 -9.59 -2.03
CA PHE A 103 7.21 -9.55 -1.05
C PHE A 103 6.67 -9.67 0.37
N LYS A 104 7.48 -10.25 1.25
CA LYS A 104 7.28 -10.12 2.70
C LYS A 104 8.08 -8.93 3.19
N MET A 105 7.38 -7.88 3.61
CA MET A 105 8.01 -6.67 4.14
C MET A 105 8.18 -6.78 5.65
N LYS A 106 9.43 -6.74 6.12
CA LYS A 106 9.74 -6.54 7.54
C LYS A 106 10.08 -5.07 7.74
N TYR A 107 9.39 -4.40 8.65
CA TYR A 107 9.55 -2.97 8.88
C TYR A 107 9.74 -2.64 10.36
N TRP A 108 10.47 -1.56 10.63
CA TRP A 108 10.70 -1.05 11.99
C TRP A 108 10.99 0.46 11.96
N GLY A 109 10.71 1.13 13.07
CA GLY A 109 11.05 2.55 13.25
C GLY A 109 12.49 2.71 13.67
N VAL A 110 13.18 3.70 13.11
CA VAL A 110 14.50 4.13 13.60
C VAL A 110 14.27 4.91 14.89
N ALA A 111 14.94 4.53 15.99
CA ALA A 111 14.82 5.19 17.29
C ALA A 111 15.52 6.57 17.35
N SER A 112 15.55 7.31 16.24
CA SER A 112 16.21 8.62 16.16
C SER A 112 15.62 9.66 17.11
N PHE A 113 14.39 9.45 17.60
CA PHE A 113 13.77 10.26 18.65
C PHE A 113 14.34 10.02 20.07
N LEU A 114 14.88 8.83 20.38
CA LEU A 114 15.44 8.56 21.72
C LEU A 114 16.83 9.16 21.92
N GLN A 115 17.56 9.49 20.85
CA GLN A 115 18.88 10.13 20.94
C GLN A 115 18.82 11.66 21.08
N LYS A 116 17.64 12.29 20.94
CA LYS A 116 17.46 13.75 21.02
C LYS A 116 17.00 14.26 22.41
N GLY A 117 17.39 13.58 23.49
CA GLY A 117 17.43 14.14 24.84
C GLY A 117 18.74 13.70 25.50
N SER A 118 19.63 14.57 25.99
CA SER A 118 19.45 15.82 26.72
C SER A 118 20.48 16.89 26.34
N LYS A 119 20.01 18.13 26.17
CA LYS A 119 20.71 19.35 26.60
C LYS A 119 19.67 20.32 27.12
#